data_AF-A0A519RTQ2-F1
#
_entry.id   AF-A0A519RTQ2-F1
#
_cell.length_a   1.000
_cell.length_b   1.000
_cell.length_c   1.000
_cell.angle_alpha   90.00
_cell.angle_beta   90.00
_cell.angle_gamma   90.00
#
_symmetry.space_group_name_H-M   'P 1'
#
loop_
_entity.id
_entity.type
_entity.pdbx_description
1 polymer ?
#
loop_
_entity_poly.entity_id
_entity_poly.type
_entity_poly.pdbx_seq_one_letter_code
_entity_poly.pdbx_strand_id
1 'polypeptide(L)'
;MERYFYLRKKRAIQVFNIQKEIYIDDETRDLLNGKKYYQTELQQCEITIKTYLHKKDIALLEINGFQELPLDYNFSTDDVRKPLGHYWPGIEGLVTTWRARHEMSFEYIYVNDKVLQKYENDEDHEVYPQSGSVAYRNQWSVNHCERIGKNGIKIEIKKLYEGVRLDVIDYWNQYSMHPDDIIEGENIAVKAERLTRKYFLFSKLFSSLLNQHFDSCLTPTDIISLNEEEINYRGWTDFPEYEPISYVVDLDAFSKNDFTSRCTSILMLLVESLSQKSLRKMVDSLGFPKDETKDFRSLKLLELILKYFCIAAQSGLSPDKDRAAIVERVKEIREFTLLSLLFALNDIRQVGVHQTKETKTKLQNALEWFSIHPNEISGNYADACFQVYDRLIDMFSEVNSLLSSFYELE
;
A
#
# COMPACT_ATOMS: atom_id res chain seq x y z
N MET A 1 20.02 12.82 -26.45
CA MET A 1 20.59 12.21 -27.68
C MET A 1 21.34 13.24 -28.52
N GLU A 2 20.81 14.45 -28.71
CA GLU A 2 21.46 15.55 -29.44
C GLU A 2 22.83 15.94 -28.88
N ARG A 3 22.94 16.09 -27.55
CA ARG A 3 24.22 16.31 -26.83
C ARG A 3 25.26 15.22 -27.11
N TYR A 4 24.82 13.97 -27.25
CA TYR A 4 25.71 12.84 -27.57
C TYR A 4 26.23 12.93 -29.00
N PHE A 5 25.39 13.29 -29.97
CA PHE A 5 25.79 13.53 -31.35
C PHE A 5 26.75 14.72 -31.47
N TYR A 6 26.45 15.85 -30.82
CA TYR A 6 27.31 17.03 -30.77
C TYR A 6 28.71 16.71 -30.21
N LEU A 7 28.78 16.11 -29.01
CA LEU A 7 30.05 15.78 -28.35
C LEU A 7 30.92 14.81 -29.16
N ARG A 8 30.29 13.96 -29.99
CA ARG A 8 31.00 12.98 -30.84
C ARG A 8 31.22 13.49 -32.26
N LYS A 9 30.88 14.76 -32.57
CA LYS A 9 30.93 15.35 -33.92
C LYS A 9 30.17 14.51 -34.97
N LYS A 10 29.04 13.94 -34.56
CA LYS A 10 28.18 13.11 -35.41
C LYS A 10 26.91 13.87 -35.78
N ARG A 11 26.32 13.53 -36.93
CA ARG A 11 25.05 14.09 -37.43
C ARG A 11 23.95 13.04 -37.35
N ALA A 12 22.72 13.46 -37.12
CA ALA A 12 21.56 12.59 -37.17
C ALA A 12 20.96 12.65 -38.58
N ILE A 13 20.92 11.50 -39.26
CA ILE A 13 20.33 11.37 -40.59
C ILE A 13 19.06 10.54 -40.48
N GLN A 14 17.95 11.08 -40.95
CA GLN A 14 16.71 10.34 -41.14
C GLN A 14 16.62 9.87 -42.59
N VAL A 15 16.46 8.58 -42.80
CA VAL A 15 16.18 7.99 -44.12
C VAL A 15 14.68 7.73 -44.23
N PHE A 16 14.09 8.04 -45.39
CA PHE A 16 12.65 7.90 -45.62
C PHE A 16 12.34 7.36 -47.02
N ASN A 17 11.19 6.70 -47.12
CA ASN A 17 10.57 6.27 -48.38
C ASN A 17 9.11 6.74 -48.38
N ILE A 18 8.73 7.45 -49.44
CA ILE A 18 7.34 7.90 -49.67
C ILE A 18 6.85 7.24 -50.94
N GLN A 19 5.72 6.54 -50.86
CA GLN A 19 5.03 5.97 -52.00
C GLN A 19 3.60 6.53 -52.08
N LYS A 20 3.21 7.05 -53.24
CA LYS A 20 1.89 7.63 -53.43
C LYS A 20 1.38 7.40 -54.85
N GLU A 21 0.12 6.99 -55.00
CA GLU A 21 -0.56 7.02 -56.31
C GLU A 21 -0.93 8.46 -56.67
N ILE A 22 -0.56 8.88 -57.87
CA ILE A 22 -0.83 10.21 -58.44
C ILE A 22 -1.55 10.08 -59.79
N TYR A 23 -2.37 11.07 -60.14
CA TYR A 23 -2.98 11.13 -61.46
C TYR A 23 -1.98 11.62 -62.50
N ILE A 24 -2.09 11.12 -63.74
CA ILE A 24 -1.24 11.56 -64.86
C ILE A 24 -1.83 12.82 -65.48
N ASP A 25 -1.51 13.96 -64.87
CA ASP A 25 -1.77 15.30 -65.40
C ASP A 25 -0.76 15.70 -66.48
N ASP A 26 -0.86 16.93 -66.99
CA ASP A 26 -0.01 17.43 -68.08
C ASP A 26 1.47 17.47 -67.65
N GLU A 27 1.77 17.91 -66.43
CA GLU A 27 3.14 17.95 -65.89
C GLU A 27 3.75 16.54 -65.74
N THR A 28 2.99 15.59 -65.20
CA THR A 28 3.43 14.19 -65.07
C THR A 28 3.62 13.55 -66.44
N ARG A 29 2.78 13.89 -67.42
CA ARG A 29 2.88 13.39 -68.79
C ARG A 29 4.11 13.92 -69.50
N ASP A 30 4.46 15.18 -69.28
CA ASP A 30 5.67 15.80 -69.80
C ASP A 30 6.93 15.16 -69.20
N LEU A 31 6.94 14.90 -67.89
CA LEU A 31 8.04 14.19 -67.22
C LEU A 31 8.22 12.77 -67.75
N LEU A 32 7.13 12.04 -67.96
CA LEU A 32 7.18 10.68 -68.53
C LEU A 32 7.61 10.68 -70.01
N ASN A 33 7.31 11.74 -70.77
CA ASN A 33 7.67 11.92 -72.19
C ASN A 33 7.43 10.65 -73.04
N GLY A 34 6.24 10.05 -72.90
CA GLY A 34 5.83 8.83 -73.60
C GLY A 34 6.43 7.52 -73.08
N LYS A 35 7.28 7.55 -72.04
CA LYS A 35 7.84 6.35 -71.39
C LYS A 35 6.96 5.89 -70.22
N LYS A 36 7.15 4.63 -69.81
CA LYS A 36 6.44 4.04 -68.65
C LYS A 36 7.07 4.38 -67.29
N TYR A 37 8.27 4.95 -67.31
CA TYR A 37 8.98 5.34 -66.10
C TYR A 37 9.75 6.64 -66.32
N TYR A 38 9.83 7.43 -65.26
CA TYR A 38 10.69 8.58 -65.11
C TYR A 38 11.43 8.46 -63.79
N GLN A 39 12.72 8.81 -63.78
CA GLN A 39 13.55 8.79 -62.58
C GLN A 39 14.48 9.98 -62.62
N THR A 40 14.64 10.63 -61.48
CA THR A 40 15.57 11.73 -61.30
C THR A 40 16.18 11.66 -59.91
N GLU A 41 17.41 12.11 -59.80
CA GLU A 41 18.13 12.22 -58.54
C GLU A 41 18.29 13.70 -58.20
N LEU A 42 17.83 14.06 -57.01
CA LEU A 42 18.13 15.30 -56.33
C LEU A 42 19.19 15.02 -55.26
N GLN A 43 19.84 16.08 -54.76
CA GLN A 43 20.97 15.97 -53.83
C GLN A 43 20.69 15.12 -52.57
N GLN A 44 19.43 15.02 -52.14
CA GLN A 44 19.01 14.33 -50.92
C GLN A 44 17.90 13.30 -51.14
N CYS A 45 17.42 13.13 -52.36
CA CYS A 45 16.42 12.12 -52.67
C CYS A 45 16.43 11.71 -54.14
N GLU A 46 16.03 10.47 -54.38
CA GLU A 46 15.68 9.93 -55.68
C GLU A 46 14.15 9.96 -55.81
N ILE A 47 13.66 10.48 -56.93
CA ILE A 47 12.24 10.53 -57.26
C ILE A 47 12.01 9.64 -58.48
N THR A 48 11.06 8.73 -58.36
CA THR A 48 10.66 7.81 -59.40
C THR A 48 9.16 7.92 -59.66
N ILE A 49 8.77 8.02 -60.93
CA ILE A 49 7.37 7.95 -61.36
C ILE A 49 7.22 6.75 -62.30
N LYS A 50 6.29 5.84 -62.00
CA LYS A 50 6.03 4.63 -62.78
C LYS A 50 4.56 4.52 -63.13
N THR A 51 4.23 4.32 -64.40
CA THR A 51 2.83 4.07 -64.80
C THR A 51 2.41 2.64 -64.51
N TYR A 52 1.14 2.44 -64.14
CA TYR A 52 0.59 1.11 -63.97
C TYR A 52 0.16 0.52 -65.30
N LEU A 53 0.39 -0.79 -65.49
CA LEU A 53 -0.13 -1.52 -66.66
C LEU A 53 -1.66 -1.69 -66.64
N HIS A 54 -2.26 -1.66 -65.44
CA HIS A 54 -3.66 -2.04 -65.21
C HIS A 54 -4.55 -0.88 -64.71
N LYS A 55 -3.99 0.30 -64.42
CA LYS A 55 -4.74 1.51 -64.07
C LYS A 55 -4.48 2.59 -65.11
N LYS A 56 -5.53 3.03 -65.78
CA LYS A 56 -5.45 4.12 -66.76
C LYS A 56 -5.34 5.45 -66.01
N ASP A 57 -4.48 6.33 -66.50
CA ASP A 57 -4.31 7.71 -66.02
C ASP A 57 -3.83 7.83 -64.55
N ILE A 58 -3.22 6.78 -63.99
CA ILE A 58 -2.63 6.76 -62.64
C ILE A 58 -1.18 6.25 -62.71
N ALA A 59 -0.27 6.91 -61.97
CA ALA A 59 1.12 6.52 -61.78
C ALA A 59 1.48 6.40 -60.29
N LEU A 60 2.51 5.61 -59.99
CA LEU A 60 3.14 5.54 -58.67
C LEU A 60 4.28 6.54 -58.62
N LEU A 61 4.22 7.45 -57.66
CA LEU A 61 5.33 8.29 -57.23
C LEU A 61 6.04 7.61 -56.05
N GLU A 62 7.33 7.35 -56.21
CA GLU A 62 8.21 6.86 -55.15
C GLU A 62 9.32 7.90 -54.89
N ILE A 63 9.52 8.29 -53.63
CA ILE A 63 10.61 9.18 -53.22
C ILE A 63 11.43 8.45 -52.16
N ASN A 64 12.67 8.13 -52.49
CA ASN A 64 13.65 7.59 -51.55
C ASN A 64 14.61 8.70 -51.17
N GLY A 65 14.71 9.05 -49.90
CA GLY A 65 15.55 10.17 -49.51
C GLY A 65 16.12 10.06 -48.12
N PHE A 66 16.98 11.02 -47.82
CA PHE A 66 17.44 11.26 -46.47
C PHE A 66 17.42 12.75 -46.17
N GLN A 67 17.22 13.10 -44.91
CA GLN A 67 17.39 14.46 -44.43
C GLN A 67 18.27 14.48 -43.19
N GLU A 68 19.12 15.50 -43.10
CA GLU A 68 19.81 15.80 -41.85
C GLU A 68 18.82 16.44 -40.90
N LEU A 69 18.63 15.83 -39.73
CA LEU A 69 17.76 16.41 -38.71
C LEU A 69 18.47 17.62 -38.10
N PRO A 70 17.85 18.81 -38.09
CA PRO A 70 18.43 19.97 -37.42
C PRO A 70 18.48 19.67 -35.93
N LEU A 71 19.69 19.48 -35.41
CA LEU A 71 19.94 19.38 -33.97
C LEU A 71 20.17 20.79 -33.45
N ASP A 72 19.10 21.44 -32.99
CA ASP A 72 19.15 22.81 -32.50
C ASP A 72 19.63 22.84 -31.05
N TYR A 73 20.89 22.44 -30.82
CA TYR A 73 21.46 22.35 -29.48
C TYR A 73 22.27 23.60 -29.13
N ASN A 74 21.61 24.56 -28.48
CA ASN A 74 22.26 25.74 -27.92
C ASN A 74 22.90 25.41 -26.56
N PHE A 75 24.20 25.67 -26.42
CA PHE A 75 24.85 25.67 -25.11
C PHE A 75 24.35 26.87 -24.31
N SER A 76 23.34 26.67 -23.46
CA SER A 76 23.21 27.49 -22.27
C SER A 76 24.36 27.10 -21.33
N THR A 77 25.33 28.00 -21.13
CA THR A 77 26.35 27.83 -20.08
C THR A 77 25.78 28.04 -18.67
N ASP A 78 24.51 28.43 -18.58
CA ASP A 78 23.75 28.63 -17.34
C ASP A 78 22.91 27.41 -16.92
N ASP A 79 23.03 26.28 -17.64
CA ASP A 79 22.59 25.00 -17.09
C ASP A 79 23.54 24.65 -15.94
N VAL A 80 23.21 25.16 -14.75
CA VAL A 80 23.84 24.86 -13.47
C VAL A 80 24.13 23.38 -13.46
N ARG A 81 25.41 23.01 -13.50
CA ARG A 81 25.88 21.64 -13.45
C ARG A 81 25.35 21.03 -12.15
N LYS A 82 24.17 20.40 -12.20
CA LYS A 82 23.72 19.55 -11.10
C LYS A 82 24.85 18.53 -10.88
N PRO A 83 25.40 18.43 -9.67
CA PRO A 83 26.39 17.39 -9.39
C PRO A 83 25.79 16.05 -9.81
N LEU A 84 26.55 15.26 -10.57
CA LEU A 84 26.17 13.91 -10.97
C LEU A 84 26.38 12.97 -9.77
N GLY A 85 25.60 13.17 -8.70
CA GLY A 85 25.70 12.40 -7.47
C GLY A 85 25.06 13.09 -6.27
N HIS A 86 25.03 12.36 -5.15
CA HIS A 86 24.35 12.75 -3.93
C HIS A 86 25.27 12.58 -2.73
N TYR A 87 25.11 13.43 -1.72
CA TYR A 87 25.70 13.19 -0.41
C TYR A 87 24.68 12.46 0.44
N TRP A 88 25.10 11.35 1.05
CA TRP A 88 24.26 10.56 1.95
C TRP A 88 24.85 10.66 3.37
N PRO A 89 24.06 11.05 4.38
CA PRO A 89 24.51 11.00 5.77
C PRO A 89 25.05 9.62 6.13
N GLY A 90 26.21 9.58 6.78
CA GLY A 90 26.91 8.34 7.14
C GLY A 90 27.84 7.78 6.06
N ILE A 91 27.87 8.36 4.85
CA ILE A 91 28.79 7.96 3.78
C ILE A 91 29.73 9.10 3.46
N GLU A 92 31.03 8.80 3.47
CA GLU A 92 32.06 9.79 3.15
C GLU A 92 32.08 10.10 1.64
N GLY A 93 32.05 11.39 1.30
CA GLY A 93 32.22 11.89 -0.07
C GLY A 93 30.99 11.74 -0.96
N LEU A 94 31.08 12.31 -2.17
CA LEU A 94 29.99 12.29 -3.14
C LEU A 94 29.75 10.87 -3.67
N VAL A 95 28.49 10.42 -3.65
CA VAL A 95 28.07 9.17 -4.27
C VAL A 95 27.57 9.43 -5.68
N THR A 96 28.33 8.95 -6.67
CA THR A 96 27.91 8.97 -8.08
C THR A 96 27.32 7.63 -8.48
N THR A 97 26.56 7.57 -9.59
CA THR A 97 26.07 6.29 -10.14
C THR A 97 27.20 5.29 -10.38
N TRP A 98 28.38 5.76 -10.82
CA TRP A 98 29.51 4.88 -11.05
C TRP A 98 30.05 4.31 -9.74
N ARG A 99 30.27 5.16 -8.73
CA ARG A 99 30.77 4.76 -7.40
C ARG A 99 29.81 3.78 -6.74
N ALA A 100 28.51 4.11 -6.68
CA ALA A 100 27.48 3.25 -6.09
C ALA A 100 27.47 1.85 -6.71
N ARG A 101 27.58 1.76 -8.05
CA ARG A 101 27.48 0.49 -8.78
C ARG A 101 28.72 -0.39 -8.71
N HIS A 102 29.91 0.21 -8.66
CA HIS A 102 31.17 -0.53 -8.81
C HIS A 102 31.97 -0.65 -7.50
N GLU A 103 31.77 0.26 -6.55
CA GLU A 103 32.60 0.34 -5.34
C GLU A 103 31.82 0.08 -4.05
N MET A 104 30.49 0.31 -4.05
CA MET A 104 29.67 0.34 -2.82
C MET A 104 28.72 -0.86 -2.71
N SER A 105 29.20 -2.07 -3.02
CA SER A 105 28.39 -3.28 -2.87
C SER A 105 28.21 -3.59 -1.38
N PHE A 106 26.98 -3.89 -0.95
CA PHE A 106 26.62 -4.12 0.46
C PHE A 106 26.86 -2.93 1.40
N GLU A 107 26.93 -1.71 0.85
CA GLU A 107 26.83 -0.48 1.63
C GLU A 107 25.39 0.00 1.70
N TYR A 108 25.03 0.62 2.82
CA TYR A 108 23.65 0.98 3.12
C TYR A 108 23.51 2.47 3.39
N ILE A 109 22.40 3.02 2.92
CA ILE A 109 21.92 4.35 3.26
C ILE A 109 20.66 4.21 4.11
N TYR A 110 20.34 5.31 4.79
CA TYR A 110 19.20 5.38 5.68
C TYR A 110 18.35 6.57 5.27
N VAL A 111 17.05 6.33 5.13
CA VAL A 111 16.08 7.37 4.83
C VAL A 111 14.96 7.34 5.85
N ASN A 112 14.43 8.52 6.15
CA ASN A 112 13.23 8.68 6.95
C ASN A 112 12.03 8.16 6.16
N ASP A 113 11.19 7.36 6.80
CA ASP A 113 10.07 6.69 6.16
C ASP A 113 8.97 7.63 5.65
N LYS A 114 8.94 8.89 6.07
CA LYS A 114 8.11 9.94 5.46
C LYS A 114 8.26 10.04 3.94
N VAL A 115 9.37 9.56 3.37
CA VAL A 115 9.54 9.42 1.91
C VAL A 115 8.39 8.65 1.25
N LEU A 116 7.70 7.77 1.99
CA LEU A 116 6.62 6.95 1.46
C LEU A 116 5.29 7.69 1.32
N GLN A 117 5.08 8.79 2.03
CA GLN A 117 3.82 9.55 2.02
C GLN A 117 3.41 10.01 0.62
N LYS A 118 4.38 10.26 -0.25
CA LYS A 118 4.15 10.61 -1.65
C LYS A 118 3.51 9.47 -2.45
N TYR A 119 3.78 8.22 -2.08
CA TYR A 119 3.39 7.04 -2.83
C TYR A 119 2.13 6.36 -2.26
N GLU A 120 1.88 6.49 -0.95
CA GLU A 120 0.76 5.82 -0.25
C GLU A 120 -0.65 6.27 -0.71
N ASN A 121 -0.76 7.40 -1.42
CA ASN A 121 -2.04 7.88 -1.97
C ASN A 121 -2.06 7.90 -3.50
N ASP A 122 -1.10 7.25 -4.16
CA ASP A 122 -0.96 7.23 -5.62
C ASP A 122 -1.16 5.81 -6.14
N GLU A 123 -2.30 5.57 -6.80
CA GLU A 123 -2.70 4.26 -7.34
C GLU A 123 -1.72 3.70 -8.39
N ASP A 124 -0.84 4.53 -8.96
CA ASP A 124 0.17 4.04 -9.90
C ASP A 124 1.40 3.41 -9.22
N HIS A 125 1.54 3.55 -7.90
CA HIS A 125 2.65 3.05 -7.13
C HIS A 125 2.22 1.92 -6.20
N GLU A 126 3.08 0.91 -6.10
CA GLU A 126 2.95 -0.15 -5.10
C GLU A 126 3.90 0.13 -3.95
N VAL A 127 3.37 0.34 -2.75
CA VAL A 127 4.16 0.51 -1.52
C VAL A 127 4.15 -0.80 -0.75
N TYR A 128 5.31 -1.41 -0.56
CA TYR A 128 5.45 -2.66 0.20
C TYR A 128 5.70 -2.35 1.68
N PRO A 129 4.68 -2.39 2.55
CA PRO A 129 4.76 -1.71 3.85
C PRO A 129 5.85 -2.26 4.76
N GLN A 130 6.05 -3.59 4.74
CA GLN A 130 7.01 -4.31 5.58
C GLN A 130 8.47 -3.97 5.31
N SER A 131 8.81 -3.72 4.04
CA SER A 131 10.18 -3.38 3.65
C SER A 131 10.38 -1.87 3.53
N GLY A 132 9.31 -1.11 3.29
CA GLY A 132 9.41 0.28 2.85
C GLY A 132 9.88 0.39 1.40
N SER A 133 9.77 -0.67 0.61
CA SER A 133 10.06 -0.64 -0.83
C SER A 133 8.91 0.02 -1.60
N VAL A 134 9.22 0.63 -2.73
CA VAL A 134 8.23 1.23 -3.64
C VAL A 134 8.52 0.78 -5.06
N ALA A 135 7.49 0.36 -5.78
CA ALA A 135 7.58 0.05 -7.20
C ALA A 135 6.64 0.95 -8.01
N TYR A 136 7.06 1.29 -9.23
CA TYR A 136 6.20 1.91 -10.23
C TYR A 136 6.04 0.95 -11.39
N ARG A 137 5.00 0.12 -11.29
CA ARG A 137 4.71 -0.95 -12.26
C ARG A 137 5.98 -1.76 -12.55
N ASN A 138 6.27 -2.02 -13.83
CA ASN A 138 7.48 -2.73 -14.28
C ASN A 138 8.64 -1.80 -14.71
N GLN A 139 8.62 -0.51 -14.35
CA GLN A 139 9.63 0.44 -14.86
C GLN A 139 10.83 0.59 -13.92
N TRP A 140 10.57 0.76 -12.63
CA TRP A 140 11.59 0.92 -11.61
C TRP A 140 11.04 0.53 -10.24
N SER A 141 11.93 0.15 -9.33
CA SER A 141 11.60 -0.09 -7.93
C SER A 141 12.76 0.33 -7.03
N VAL A 142 12.43 1.01 -5.94
CA VAL A 142 13.31 1.14 -4.78
C VAL A 142 13.10 -0.11 -3.95
N ASN A 143 14.10 -1.00 -3.97
CA ASN A 143 14.04 -2.34 -3.39
C ASN A 143 15.28 -2.61 -2.54
N HIS A 144 15.38 -3.81 -1.99
CA HIS A 144 16.42 -4.18 -1.01
C HIS A 144 16.37 -3.24 0.21
N CYS A 145 15.13 -2.97 0.64
CA CYS A 145 14.80 -2.13 1.76
C CYS A 145 14.51 -2.98 3.01
N GLU A 146 14.87 -2.45 4.17
CA GLU A 146 14.57 -3.02 5.49
C GLU A 146 14.07 -1.90 6.40
N ARG A 147 12.91 -2.08 7.04
CA ARG A 147 12.40 -1.17 8.08
C ARG A 147 13.27 -1.29 9.32
N ILE A 148 13.68 -0.15 9.87
CA ILE A 148 14.49 -0.09 11.09
C ILE A 148 13.96 1.00 12.02
N GLY A 149 13.92 0.71 13.31
CA GLY A 149 13.36 1.65 14.28
C GLY A 149 11.90 2.00 13.98
N LYS A 150 11.44 3.13 14.54
CA LYS A 150 10.11 3.67 14.26
C LYS A 150 10.01 4.39 12.91
N ASN A 151 11.11 4.98 12.42
CA ASN A 151 11.10 5.99 11.34
C ASN A 151 12.08 5.70 10.19
N GLY A 152 12.88 4.64 10.26
CA GLY A 152 13.97 4.40 9.30
C GLY A 152 13.62 3.37 8.23
N ILE A 153 14.16 3.58 7.03
CA ILE A 153 14.29 2.58 5.97
C ILE A 153 15.77 2.48 5.60
N LYS A 154 16.35 1.29 5.79
CA LYS A 154 17.70 0.94 5.32
C LYS A 154 17.61 0.48 3.87
N ILE A 155 18.49 0.96 3.01
CA ILE A 155 18.48 0.63 1.57
C ILE A 155 19.90 0.28 1.12
N GLU A 156 20.07 -0.81 0.37
CA GLU A 156 21.35 -1.08 -0.29
C GLU A 156 21.60 -0.03 -1.40
N ILE A 157 22.64 0.78 -1.23
CA ILE A 157 22.87 1.94 -2.11
C ILE A 157 23.14 1.54 -3.55
N LYS A 158 23.88 0.45 -3.76
CA LYS A 158 24.13 -0.08 -5.11
C LYS A 158 22.83 -0.36 -5.85
N LYS A 159 21.87 -1.00 -5.18
CA LYS A 159 20.59 -1.41 -5.76
C LYS A 159 19.72 -0.22 -6.14
N LEU A 160 19.72 0.80 -5.30
CA LEU A 160 19.08 2.08 -5.59
C LEU A 160 19.60 2.68 -6.92
N TYR A 161 20.92 2.73 -7.13
CA TYR A 161 21.51 3.31 -8.34
C TYR A 161 21.54 2.37 -9.58
N GLU A 162 21.17 1.09 -9.45
CA GLU A 162 21.12 0.14 -10.58
C GLU A 162 19.84 0.26 -11.42
N GLY A 163 18.70 0.54 -10.78
CA GLY A 163 17.38 0.43 -11.42
C GLY A 163 16.44 1.62 -11.22
N VAL A 164 16.84 2.64 -10.44
CA VAL A 164 15.98 3.78 -10.10
C VAL A 164 16.39 5.02 -10.87
N ARG A 165 15.39 5.79 -11.31
CA ARG A 165 15.62 7.06 -12.01
C ARG A 165 16.26 8.10 -11.08
N LEU A 166 17.13 8.94 -11.63
CA LEU A 166 17.85 9.96 -10.84
C LEU A 166 16.92 10.93 -10.12
N ASP A 167 15.77 11.28 -10.68
CA ASP A 167 14.81 12.17 -10.02
C ASP A 167 14.08 11.52 -8.84
N VAL A 168 13.90 10.19 -8.88
CA VAL A 168 13.43 9.43 -7.73
C VAL A 168 14.53 9.37 -6.67
N ILE A 169 15.78 9.13 -7.05
CA ILE A 169 16.92 9.18 -6.11
C ILE A 169 17.07 10.58 -5.48
N ASP A 170 16.92 11.65 -6.27
CA ASP A 170 16.91 13.04 -5.80
C ASP A 170 15.84 13.24 -4.71
N TYR A 171 14.64 12.71 -4.93
CA TYR A 171 13.55 12.78 -3.95
C TYR A 171 13.88 11.98 -2.68
N TRP A 172 14.33 10.73 -2.79
CA TRP A 172 14.69 9.91 -1.64
C TRP A 172 15.86 10.49 -0.83
N ASN A 173 16.82 11.13 -1.50
CA ASN A 173 17.95 11.79 -0.83
C ASN A 173 17.51 12.98 0.05
N GLN A 174 16.40 13.65 -0.26
CA GLN A 174 15.84 14.73 0.59
C GLN A 174 15.40 14.22 1.97
N TYR A 175 15.11 12.92 2.08
CA TYR A 175 14.72 12.25 3.33
C TYR A 175 15.88 11.45 3.93
N SER A 176 17.10 11.59 3.42
CA SER A 176 18.25 10.87 3.96
C SER A 176 18.56 11.30 5.40
N MET A 177 18.95 10.34 6.23
CA MET A 177 19.19 10.54 7.66
C MET A 177 20.45 9.79 8.11
N HIS A 178 21.09 10.26 9.18
CA HIS A 178 22.21 9.53 9.76
C HIS A 178 21.67 8.30 10.52
N PRO A 179 22.42 7.17 10.58
CA PRO A 179 22.01 6.02 11.39
C PRO A 179 21.71 6.37 12.86
N ASP A 180 22.41 7.35 13.43
CA ASP A 180 22.20 7.79 14.81
C ASP A 180 20.85 8.51 15.03
N ASP A 181 20.19 8.95 13.95
CA ASP A 181 18.88 9.61 14.00
C ASP A 181 17.71 8.59 13.99
N ILE A 182 18.01 7.28 13.95
CA ILE A 182 17.00 6.22 13.99
C ILE A 182 16.38 6.17 15.39
N ILE A 183 15.06 6.31 15.45
CA ILE A 183 14.33 6.25 16.70
C ILE A 183 14.08 4.78 17.05
N GLU A 184 14.50 4.38 18.25
CA GLU A 184 14.30 3.02 18.76
C GLU A 184 12.80 2.66 18.82
N GLY A 185 12.51 1.41 18.46
CA GLY A 185 11.18 0.84 18.49
C GLY A 185 10.83 0.11 17.20
N GLU A 186 9.60 -0.37 17.14
CA GLU A 186 9.07 -1.09 15.99
C GLU A 186 8.26 -0.16 15.10
N ASN A 187 8.49 -0.20 13.79
CA ASN A 187 7.75 0.59 12.80
C ASN A 187 6.25 0.24 12.78
N ILE A 188 5.41 1.22 12.46
CA ILE A 188 3.95 1.07 12.45
C ILE A 188 3.47 -0.01 11.47
N ALA A 189 4.12 -0.17 10.32
CA ALA A 189 3.76 -1.19 9.33
C ALA A 189 3.98 -2.60 9.87
N VAL A 190 5.04 -2.80 10.66
CA VAL A 190 5.34 -4.09 11.32
C VAL A 190 4.31 -4.35 12.42
N LYS A 191 3.92 -3.33 13.19
CA LYS A 191 2.82 -3.43 14.17
C LYS A 191 1.49 -3.77 13.50
N ALA A 192 1.19 -3.18 12.35
CA ALA A 192 -0.02 -3.44 11.59
C ALA A 192 -0.10 -4.90 11.12
N GLU A 193 1.00 -5.44 10.63
CA GLU A 193 1.09 -6.86 10.27
C GLU A 193 0.85 -7.74 11.50
N ARG A 194 1.55 -7.45 12.61
CA ARG A 194 1.42 -8.24 13.84
C ARG A 194 -0.01 -8.23 14.37
N LEU A 195 -0.66 -7.07 14.38
CA LEU A 195 -2.07 -6.93 14.75
C LEU A 195 -2.96 -7.80 13.85
N THR A 196 -2.79 -7.71 12.54
CA THR A 196 -3.60 -8.48 11.58
C THR A 196 -3.38 -10.00 11.74
N ARG A 197 -2.13 -10.44 11.98
CA ARG A 197 -1.82 -11.85 12.26
C ARG A 197 -2.47 -12.34 13.56
N LYS A 198 -2.52 -11.53 14.61
CA LYS A 198 -3.24 -11.86 15.85
C LYS A 198 -4.75 -11.98 15.61
N TYR A 199 -5.29 -11.17 14.71
CA TYR A 199 -6.69 -11.24 14.31
C TYR A 199 -7.02 -12.49 13.45
N PHE A 200 -6.10 -12.93 12.59
CA PHE A 200 -6.24 -14.23 11.91
C PHE A 200 -6.21 -15.41 12.87
N LEU A 201 -5.33 -15.38 13.86
CA LEU A 201 -5.31 -16.42 14.89
C LEU A 201 -6.65 -16.46 15.66
N PHE A 202 -7.21 -15.29 15.96
CA PHE A 202 -8.53 -15.19 16.58
C PHE A 202 -9.60 -15.88 15.74
N SER A 203 -9.70 -15.62 14.44
CA SER A 203 -10.74 -16.25 13.61
C SER A 203 -10.59 -17.76 13.51
N LYS A 204 -9.35 -18.27 13.45
CA LYS A 204 -9.06 -19.72 13.50
C LYS A 204 -9.55 -20.34 14.80
N LEU A 205 -9.05 -19.87 15.94
CA LEU A 205 -9.42 -20.40 17.25
C LEU A 205 -10.92 -20.28 17.51
N PHE A 206 -11.51 -19.13 17.16
CA PHE A 206 -12.93 -18.91 17.38
C PHE A 206 -13.80 -19.82 16.51
N SER A 207 -13.48 -19.98 15.21
CA SER A 207 -14.21 -20.89 14.32
C SER A 207 -14.12 -22.34 14.78
N SER A 208 -12.94 -22.80 15.18
CA SER A 208 -12.73 -24.14 15.72
C SER A 208 -13.50 -24.38 17.02
N LEU A 209 -13.55 -23.40 17.94
CA LEU A 209 -14.26 -23.52 19.22
C LEU A 209 -15.76 -23.69 18.98
N LEU A 210 -16.29 -22.89 18.04
CA LEU A 210 -17.69 -22.96 17.65
C LEU A 210 -18.03 -24.32 17.04
N ASN A 211 -17.20 -24.85 16.13
CA ASN A 211 -17.42 -26.16 15.50
C ASN A 211 -17.28 -27.34 16.47
N GLN A 212 -16.57 -27.17 17.59
CA GLN A 212 -16.44 -28.22 18.60
C GLN A 212 -17.72 -28.41 19.41
N HIS A 213 -18.36 -27.31 19.82
CA HIS A 213 -19.56 -27.36 20.69
C HIS A 213 -20.87 -27.31 19.92
N PHE A 214 -20.85 -26.89 18.66
CA PHE A 214 -22.01 -26.77 17.81
C PHE A 214 -21.77 -27.53 16.52
N ASP A 215 -22.80 -28.19 16.00
CA ASP A 215 -22.78 -28.89 14.71
C ASP A 215 -22.73 -27.86 13.56
N SER A 216 -21.60 -27.17 13.46
CA SER A 216 -21.29 -26.14 12.49
C SER A 216 -20.01 -26.48 11.74
N CYS A 217 -19.92 -26.00 10.49
CA CYS A 217 -18.74 -26.13 9.64
C CYS A 217 -18.22 -24.74 9.27
N LEU A 218 -17.98 -23.89 10.28
CA LEU A 218 -17.49 -22.52 10.07
C LEU A 218 -15.99 -22.54 9.77
N THR A 219 -15.60 -21.86 8.71
CA THR A 219 -14.20 -21.56 8.40
C THR A 219 -13.79 -20.22 9.02
N PRO A 220 -12.49 -19.90 9.14
CA PRO A 220 -12.03 -18.58 9.58
C PRO A 220 -12.64 -17.44 8.74
N THR A 221 -12.78 -17.67 7.42
CA THR A 221 -13.39 -16.73 6.47
C THR A 221 -14.91 -16.55 6.66
N ASP A 222 -15.59 -17.49 7.32
CA ASP A 222 -16.99 -17.32 7.70
C ASP A 222 -17.16 -16.43 8.94
N ILE A 223 -16.10 -16.26 9.73
CA ILE A 223 -16.08 -15.40 10.94
C ILE A 223 -15.64 -13.99 10.56
N ILE A 224 -14.53 -13.86 9.85
CA ILE A 224 -13.97 -12.60 9.38
C ILE A 224 -13.86 -12.68 7.86
N SER A 225 -14.21 -11.63 7.12
CA SER A 225 -14.14 -11.64 5.65
C SER A 225 -12.72 -11.70 5.10
N LEU A 226 -11.70 -11.59 5.97
CA LEU A 226 -10.30 -11.61 5.60
C LEU A 226 -9.81 -13.03 5.32
N ASN A 227 -9.07 -13.20 4.22
CA ASN A 227 -8.48 -14.48 3.82
C ASN A 227 -6.95 -14.47 3.99
N GLU A 228 -6.47 -15.10 5.06
CA GLU A 228 -5.04 -15.18 5.35
C GLU A 228 -4.25 -15.94 4.28
N GLU A 229 -4.81 -17.01 3.69
CA GLU A 229 -4.11 -17.77 2.66
C GLU A 229 -3.92 -16.94 1.39
N GLU A 230 -4.93 -16.17 1.00
CA GLU A 230 -4.87 -15.26 -0.14
C GLU A 230 -3.85 -14.14 0.10
N ILE A 231 -3.84 -13.54 1.29
CA ILE A 231 -2.87 -12.49 1.66
C ILE A 231 -1.44 -13.03 1.69
N ASN A 232 -1.22 -14.24 2.22
CA ASN A 232 0.11 -14.86 2.21
C ASN A 232 0.57 -15.22 0.78
N TYR A 233 -0.36 -15.54 -0.12
CA TYR A 233 -0.06 -15.89 -1.51
C TYR A 233 0.19 -14.66 -2.39
N ARG A 234 -0.68 -13.65 -2.31
CA ARG A 234 -0.62 -12.45 -3.15
C ARG A 234 0.25 -11.33 -2.57
N GLY A 235 0.41 -11.31 -1.26
CA GLY A 235 1.09 -10.24 -0.53
C GLY A 235 0.13 -9.20 0.01
N TRP A 236 0.64 -8.38 0.93
CA TRP A 236 -0.13 -7.38 1.66
C TRP A 236 -0.58 -6.17 0.83
N THR A 237 0.09 -5.92 -0.30
CA THR A 237 -0.21 -4.82 -1.24
C THR A 237 -1.52 -5.05 -2.00
N ASP A 238 -1.91 -6.31 -2.20
CA ASP A 238 -3.14 -6.67 -2.91
C ASP A 238 -4.39 -6.59 -2.01
N PHE A 239 -4.24 -6.04 -0.79
CA PHE A 239 -5.28 -6.02 0.23
C PHE A 239 -5.58 -4.58 0.71
N PRO A 240 -6.50 -3.86 0.03
CA PRO A 240 -6.73 -2.42 0.22
C PRO A 240 -7.17 -2.03 1.63
N GLU A 241 -7.81 -2.92 2.38
CA GLU A 241 -8.22 -2.62 3.76
C GLU A 241 -7.03 -2.59 4.73
N TYR A 242 -5.91 -3.22 4.38
CA TYR A 242 -4.69 -3.22 5.18
C TYR A 242 -3.79 -2.02 4.91
N GLU A 243 -3.73 -1.53 3.68
CA GLU A 243 -2.81 -0.44 3.32
C GLU A 243 -2.95 0.79 4.25
N PRO A 244 -4.17 1.32 4.51
CA PRO A 244 -4.35 2.50 5.34
C PRO A 244 -3.93 2.30 6.80
N ILE A 245 -3.93 1.06 7.30
CA ILE A 245 -3.45 0.75 8.65
C ILE A 245 -1.94 0.53 8.68
N SER A 246 -1.27 0.39 7.55
CA SER A 246 0.17 0.19 7.44
C SER A 246 0.94 1.44 7.03
N TYR A 247 0.25 2.47 6.52
CA TYR A 247 0.86 3.74 6.10
C TYR A 247 1.66 4.43 7.19
N VAL A 248 2.63 5.25 6.77
CA VAL A 248 3.53 6.01 7.64
C VAL A 248 2.76 6.83 8.68
N VAL A 249 3.32 6.86 9.89
CA VAL A 249 2.92 7.78 10.96
C VAL A 249 4.03 8.81 11.08
N ASP A 250 3.75 10.05 10.67
CA ASP A 250 4.71 11.15 10.79
C ASP A 250 4.99 11.47 12.26
N LEU A 251 6.16 11.05 12.75
CA LEU A 251 6.51 11.23 14.16
C LEU A 251 6.62 12.70 14.61
N ASP A 252 6.73 13.65 13.68
CA ASP A 252 6.82 15.08 14.01
C ASP A 252 5.48 15.81 13.81
N ALA A 253 4.63 15.29 12.92
CA ALA A 253 3.43 16.01 12.44
C ALA A 253 2.22 15.08 12.20
N PHE A 254 1.86 14.23 13.16
CA PHE A 254 0.64 13.42 13.08
C PHE A 254 -0.55 14.12 13.74
N SER A 255 -1.48 14.65 12.95
CA SER A 255 -2.59 15.43 13.49
C SER A 255 -3.66 14.58 14.18
N LYS A 256 -4.54 15.23 14.92
CA LYS A 256 -5.74 14.59 15.48
C LYS A 256 -6.60 13.93 14.39
N ASN A 257 -6.72 14.58 13.22
CA ASN A 257 -7.54 14.06 12.13
C ASN A 257 -6.91 12.78 11.55
N ASP A 258 -5.59 12.78 11.34
CA ASP A 258 -4.85 11.60 10.87
C ASP A 258 -5.00 10.44 11.85
N PHE A 259 -4.91 10.71 13.14
CA PHE A 259 -5.16 9.72 14.19
C PHE A 259 -6.58 9.15 14.16
N THR A 260 -7.61 10.00 14.06
CA THR A 260 -9.00 9.51 13.99
C THR A 260 -9.29 8.74 12.69
N SER A 261 -8.71 9.16 11.57
CA SER A 261 -8.79 8.43 10.30
C SER A 261 -8.11 7.07 10.42
N ARG A 262 -6.93 7.01 11.04
CA ARG A 262 -6.23 5.75 11.30
C ARG A 262 -7.04 4.81 12.17
N CYS A 263 -7.60 5.30 13.27
CA CYS A 263 -8.48 4.50 14.13
C CYS A 263 -9.71 3.96 13.36
N THR A 264 -10.24 4.73 12.43
CA THR A 264 -11.35 4.32 11.56
C THR A 264 -10.93 3.18 10.63
N SER A 265 -9.77 3.28 9.98
CA SER A 265 -9.22 2.21 9.14
C SER A 265 -8.98 0.92 9.93
N ILE A 266 -8.43 1.02 11.14
CA ILE A 266 -8.24 -0.15 12.03
C ILE A 266 -9.60 -0.79 12.37
N LEU A 267 -10.62 0.02 12.68
CA LEU A 267 -11.95 -0.50 12.99
C LEU A 267 -12.60 -1.17 11.78
N MET A 268 -12.42 -0.62 10.58
CA MET A 268 -12.92 -1.23 9.34
C MET A 268 -12.32 -2.63 9.16
N LEU A 269 -11.01 -2.78 9.35
CA LEU A 269 -10.33 -4.07 9.24
C LEU A 269 -10.77 -5.05 10.34
N LEU A 270 -10.91 -4.61 11.60
CA LEU A 270 -11.16 -5.50 12.75
C LEU A 270 -12.63 -5.78 13.08
N VAL A 271 -13.55 -4.87 12.74
CA VAL A 271 -14.96 -4.97 13.18
C VAL A 271 -15.92 -5.05 12.00
N GLU A 272 -15.70 -4.26 10.94
CA GLU A 272 -16.57 -4.32 9.76
C GLU A 272 -16.30 -5.58 8.92
N SER A 273 -15.14 -6.22 9.10
CA SER A 273 -14.86 -7.55 8.53
C SER A 273 -15.59 -8.70 9.22
N LEU A 274 -16.14 -8.50 10.43
CA LEU A 274 -16.85 -9.55 11.16
C LEU A 274 -18.16 -9.91 10.45
N SER A 275 -18.37 -11.19 10.18
CA SER A 275 -19.62 -11.69 9.59
C SER A 275 -20.77 -11.62 10.59
N GLN A 276 -21.54 -10.52 10.55
CA GLN A 276 -22.74 -10.36 11.37
C GLN A 276 -23.72 -11.52 11.16
N LYS A 277 -23.81 -12.06 9.94
CA LYS A 277 -24.68 -13.20 9.61
C LYS A 277 -24.27 -14.46 10.38
N SER A 278 -22.98 -14.81 10.36
CA SER A 278 -22.47 -15.99 11.05
C SER A 278 -22.60 -15.83 12.56
N LEU A 279 -22.18 -14.68 13.11
CA LEU A 279 -22.29 -14.39 14.54
C LEU A 279 -23.73 -14.46 15.04
N ARG A 280 -24.68 -13.92 14.27
CA ARG A 280 -26.10 -13.96 14.62
C ARG A 280 -26.65 -15.39 14.64
N LYS A 281 -26.29 -16.22 13.67
CA LYS A 281 -26.67 -17.65 13.67
C LYS A 281 -26.15 -18.37 14.92
N MET A 282 -24.94 -18.02 15.38
CA MET A 282 -24.40 -18.61 16.60
C MET A 282 -25.13 -18.12 17.83
N VAL A 283 -25.38 -16.82 17.97
CA VAL A 283 -26.19 -16.27 19.08
C VAL A 283 -27.58 -16.93 19.15
N ASP A 284 -28.24 -17.14 18.01
CA ASP A 284 -29.50 -17.89 17.94
C ASP A 284 -29.34 -19.35 18.41
N SER A 285 -28.24 -20.01 18.03
CA SER A 285 -27.95 -21.41 18.40
C SER A 285 -27.60 -21.60 19.88
N LEU A 286 -27.01 -20.57 20.49
CA LEU A 286 -26.74 -20.49 21.93
C LEU A 286 -28.01 -20.31 22.76
N GLY A 287 -29.14 -19.98 22.14
CA GLY A 287 -30.44 -19.87 22.82
C GLY A 287 -30.75 -18.47 23.38
N PHE A 288 -30.04 -17.43 22.92
CA PHE A 288 -30.41 -16.05 23.29
C PHE A 288 -31.74 -15.64 22.63
N PRO A 289 -32.64 -14.93 23.35
CA PRO A 289 -33.88 -14.45 22.76
C PRO A 289 -33.66 -13.48 21.60
N LYS A 290 -34.36 -13.69 20.49
CA LYS A 290 -34.20 -12.87 19.26
C LYS A 290 -34.65 -11.43 19.45
N ASP A 291 -35.68 -11.22 20.25
CA ASP A 291 -36.22 -9.93 20.63
C ASP A 291 -35.23 -9.09 21.44
N GLU A 292 -34.37 -9.72 22.25
CA GLU A 292 -33.30 -9.05 23.01
C GLU A 292 -32.07 -8.75 22.14
N THR A 293 -31.79 -9.54 21.11
CA THR A 293 -30.56 -9.46 20.31
C THR A 293 -30.76 -8.90 18.89
N LYS A 294 -31.99 -8.54 18.50
CA LYS A 294 -32.31 -8.05 17.14
C LYS A 294 -31.47 -6.84 16.73
N ASP A 295 -31.25 -5.89 17.62
CA ASP A 295 -30.56 -4.63 17.33
C ASP A 295 -29.03 -4.72 17.49
N PHE A 296 -28.51 -5.89 17.90
CA PHE A 296 -27.07 -6.07 18.10
C PHE A 296 -26.33 -6.22 16.77
N ARG A 297 -25.29 -5.42 16.58
CA ARG A 297 -24.36 -5.54 15.44
C ARG A 297 -23.23 -6.53 15.75
N SER A 298 -22.38 -6.79 14.77
CA SER A 298 -21.27 -7.75 14.83
C SER A 298 -20.49 -7.73 16.16
N LEU A 299 -20.00 -6.57 16.60
CA LEU A 299 -19.20 -6.46 17.82
C LEU A 299 -19.97 -6.87 19.09
N LYS A 300 -21.26 -6.49 19.20
CA LYS A 300 -22.10 -6.87 20.34
C LYS A 300 -22.50 -8.35 20.30
N LEU A 301 -22.70 -8.91 19.12
CA LEU A 301 -22.94 -10.34 18.96
C LEU A 301 -21.69 -11.15 19.36
N LEU A 302 -20.50 -10.71 18.94
CA LEU A 302 -19.23 -11.32 19.36
C LEU A 302 -19.06 -11.26 20.88
N GLU A 303 -19.34 -10.12 21.51
CA GLU A 303 -19.29 -9.95 22.96
C GLU A 303 -20.19 -10.97 23.69
N LEU A 304 -21.42 -11.18 23.21
CA LEU A 304 -22.33 -12.17 23.79
C LEU A 304 -21.79 -13.59 23.72
N ILE A 305 -21.23 -13.98 22.56
CA ILE A 305 -20.67 -15.33 22.38
C ILE A 305 -19.47 -15.54 23.31
N LEU A 306 -18.57 -14.57 23.41
CA LEU A 306 -17.42 -14.68 24.31
C LEU A 306 -17.83 -14.73 25.78
N LYS A 307 -18.81 -13.90 26.19
CA LYS A 307 -19.41 -13.97 27.54
C LYS A 307 -19.96 -15.36 27.84
N TYR A 308 -20.67 -15.95 26.89
CA TYR A 308 -21.25 -17.28 27.03
C TYR A 308 -20.18 -18.33 27.35
N PHE A 309 -19.09 -18.37 26.56
CA PHE A 309 -17.99 -19.30 26.81
C PHE A 309 -17.23 -19.02 28.10
N CYS A 310 -17.04 -17.75 28.46
CA CYS A 310 -16.44 -17.38 29.74
C CYS A 310 -17.25 -17.92 30.93
N ILE A 311 -18.57 -17.76 30.90
CA ILE A 311 -19.46 -18.26 31.97
C ILE A 311 -19.46 -19.78 32.00
N ALA A 312 -19.50 -20.43 30.84
CA ALA A 312 -19.44 -21.89 30.74
C ALA A 312 -18.17 -22.41 31.44
N ALA A 313 -17.01 -21.87 31.07
CA ALA A 313 -15.72 -22.25 31.66
C ALA A 313 -15.63 -21.93 33.16
N GLN A 314 -16.00 -20.72 33.59
CA GLN A 314 -15.95 -20.30 35.00
C GLN A 314 -16.90 -21.11 35.90
N SER A 315 -18.02 -21.57 35.33
CA SER A 315 -19.05 -22.31 36.06
C SER A 315 -18.88 -23.83 35.98
N GLY A 316 -17.99 -24.34 35.13
CA GLY A 316 -17.91 -25.76 34.79
C GLY A 316 -19.15 -26.31 34.09
N LEU A 317 -19.92 -25.44 33.41
CA LEU A 317 -21.11 -25.83 32.66
C LEU A 317 -20.73 -26.23 31.23
N SER A 318 -21.42 -27.23 30.68
CA SER A 318 -21.20 -27.68 29.30
C SER A 318 -21.83 -26.68 28.32
N PRO A 319 -21.06 -26.08 27.39
CA PRO A 319 -21.57 -25.12 26.42
C PRO A 319 -22.72 -25.65 25.54
N ASP A 320 -22.76 -26.96 25.30
CA ASP A 320 -23.75 -27.61 24.45
C ASP A 320 -25.01 -28.06 25.22
N LYS A 321 -24.88 -28.46 26.49
CA LYS A 321 -25.99 -29.04 27.30
C LYS A 321 -26.67 -28.03 28.21
N ASP A 322 -25.93 -27.10 28.80
CA ASP A 322 -26.41 -26.22 29.87
C ASP A 322 -26.82 -24.82 29.38
N ARG A 323 -27.27 -24.72 28.12
CA ARG A 323 -27.44 -23.44 27.41
C ARG A 323 -28.30 -22.43 28.15
N ALA A 324 -29.48 -22.86 28.63
CA ALA A 324 -30.40 -21.96 29.32
C ALA A 324 -29.79 -21.38 30.61
N ALA A 325 -29.06 -22.19 31.37
CA ALA A 325 -28.40 -21.73 32.60
C ALA A 325 -27.27 -20.74 32.30
N ILE A 326 -26.50 -20.99 31.24
CA ILE A 326 -25.43 -20.09 30.81
C ILE A 326 -26.01 -18.76 30.31
N VAL A 327 -27.04 -18.78 29.47
CA VAL A 327 -27.71 -17.57 28.96
C VAL A 327 -28.22 -16.68 30.09
N GLU A 328 -28.89 -17.25 31.10
CA GLU A 328 -29.39 -16.46 32.23
C GLU A 328 -28.25 -15.83 33.03
N ARG A 329 -27.14 -16.54 33.27
CA ARG A 329 -25.96 -15.99 33.93
C ARG A 329 -25.27 -14.90 33.10
N VAL A 330 -25.25 -15.02 31.78
CA VAL A 330 -24.71 -13.98 30.90
C VAL A 330 -25.48 -12.67 31.06
N LYS A 331 -26.81 -12.71 31.28
CA LYS A 331 -27.63 -11.52 31.50
C LYS A 331 -27.30 -10.80 32.81
N GLU A 332 -26.75 -11.49 33.79
CA GLU A 332 -26.32 -10.91 35.08
C GLU A 332 -24.98 -10.17 34.98
N ILE A 333 -24.20 -10.40 33.92
CA ILE A 333 -22.90 -9.74 33.71
C ILE A 333 -23.11 -8.27 33.36
N ARG A 334 -22.73 -7.39 34.28
CA ARG A 334 -22.78 -5.94 34.08
C ARG A 334 -21.56 -5.40 33.35
N GLU A 335 -20.39 -5.99 33.57
CA GLU A 335 -19.12 -5.51 33.02
C GLU A 335 -18.37 -6.65 32.34
N PHE A 336 -17.91 -6.39 31.12
CA PHE A 336 -17.08 -7.31 30.36
C PHE A 336 -16.09 -6.51 29.54
N THR A 337 -14.82 -6.69 29.87
CA THR A 337 -13.75 -5.80 29.42
C THR A 337 -12.93 -6.37 28.28
N LEU A 338 -13.11 -7.64 27.92
CA LEU A 338 -12.27 -8.33 26.93
C LEU A 338 -12.27 -7.67 25.55
N LEU A 339 -13.38 -7.06 25.13
CA LEU A 339 -13.50 -6.33 23.87
C LEU A 339 -13.59 -4.81 24.06
N SER A 340 -13.28 -4.29 25.26
CA SER A 340 -13.43 -2.87 25.60
C SER A 340 -12.67 -1.95 24.65
N LEU A 341 -11.48 -2.35 24.20
CA LEU A 341 -10.69 -1.56 23.25
C LEU A 341 -11.35 -1.43 21.87
N LEU A 342 -12.08 -2.46 21.40
CA LEU A 342 -12.83 -2.36 20.14
C LEU A 342 -14.03 -1.42 20.27
N PHE A 343 -14.69 -1.40 21.43
CA PHE A 343 -15.74 -0.42 21.72
C PHE A 343 -15.18 1.00 21.79
N ALA A 344 -14.04 1.19 22.46
CA ALA A 344 -13.35 2.47 22.50
C ALA A 344 -12.93 2.95 21.10
N LEU A 345 -12.43 2.04 20.25
CA LEU A 345 -12.07 2.36 18.87
C LEU A 345 -13.30 2.82 18.05
N ASN A 346 -14.44 2.15 18.24
CA ASN A 346 -15.70 2.56 17.62
C ASN A 346 -16.18 3.94 18.13
N ASP A 347 -15.95 4.25 19.41
CA ASP A 347 -16.25 5.57 19.95
C ASP A 347 -15.35 6.67 19.36
N ILE A 348 -14.06 6.40 19.15
CA ILE A 348 -13.12 7.32 18.46
C ILE A 348 -13.59 7.61 17.03
N ARG A 349 -14.04 6.60 16.29
CA ARG A 349 -14.61 6.79 14.93
C ARG A 349 -15.80 7.76 14.94
N GLN A 350 -16.73 7.60 15.90
CA GLN A 350 -17.91 8.47 15.99
C GLN A 350 -17.55 9.92 16.30
N VAL A 351 -16.42 10.15 17.00
CA VAL A 351 -15.90 11.49 17.27
C VAL A 351 -15.44 12.20 16.00
N GLY A 352 -14.84 11.50 15.03
CA GLY A 352 -14.38 12.08 13.78
C GLY A 352 -15.50 12.67 12.91
N VAL A 353 -16.74 12.24 13.10
CA VAL A 353 -17.90 12.58 12.24
C VAL A 353 -18.69 13.80 12.76
N HIS A 354 -18.64 14.11 14.07
CA HIS A 354 -19.45 15.18 14.67
C HIS A 354 -18.67 16.00 15.70
N GLN A 355 -18.38 17.28 15.44
CA GLN A 355 -17.65 18.14 16.39
C GLN A 355 -18.60 18.91 17.34
N THR A 356 -18.95 18.31 18.48
CA THR A 356 -19.68 18.97 19.58
C THR A 356 -18.89 18.90 20.90
N LYS A 357 -19.35 19.58 21.97
CA LYS A 357 -18.74 19.48 23.31
C LYS A 357 -18.78 18.05 23.86
N GLU A 358 -19.85 17.32 23.60
CA GLU A 358 -20.03 15.91 23.98
C GLU A 358 -18.98 15.00 23.34
N THR A 359 -18.59 15.34 22.11
CA THR A 359 -17.56 14.62 21.35
C THR A 359 -16.17 14.69 21.99
N LYS A 360 -15.84 15.76 22.71
CA LYS A 360 -14.54 15.89 23.40
C LYS A 360 -14.43 14.92 24.57
N THR A 361 -15.47 14.85 25.41
CA THR A 361 -15.53 13.91 26.54
C THR A 361 -15.53 12.47 26.04
N LYS A 362 -16.26 12.18 24.95
CA LYS A 362 -16.28 10.85 24.36
C LYS A 362 -14.91 10.38 23.87
N LEU A 363 -14.15 11.27 23.21
CA LEU A 363 -12.78 10.96 22.80
C LEU A 363 -11.86 10.71 23.99
N GLN A 364 -11.93 11.56 25.01
CA GLN A 364 -11.10 11.43 26.20
C GLN A 364 -11.34 10.09 26.91
N ASN A 365 -12.60 9.72 27.13
CA ASN A 365 -12.95 8.44 27.74
C ASN A 365 -12.47 7.25 26.90
N ALA A 366 -12.54 7.35 25.56
CA ALA A 366 -12.05 6.29 24.69
C ALA A 366 -10.51 6.17 24.71
N LEU A 367 -9.78 7.29 24.78
CA LEU A 367 -8.32 7.30 24.90
C LEU A 367 -7.84 6.69 26.22
N GLU A 368 -8.58 6.88 27.31
CA GLU A 368 -8.24 6.30 28.62
C GLU A 368 -8.24 4.76 28.59
N TRP A 369 -9.11 4.11 27.81
CA TRP A 369 -9.08 2.66 27.59
C TRP A 369 -7.75 2.18 26.96
N PHE A 370 -7.18 2.99 26.08
CA PHE A 370 -5.86 2.76 25.48
C PHE A 370 -4.70 3.19 26.39
N SER A 371 -5.00 3.67 27.61
CA SER A 371 -4.01 4.24 28.53
C SER A 371 -3.27 5.45 27.93
N ILE A 372 -3.98 6.22 27.10
CA ILE A 372 -3.51 7.47 26.51
C ILE A 372 -4.13 8.63 27.30
N HIS A 373 -3.30 9.46 27.92
CA HIS A 373 -3.77 10.63 28.63
C HIS A 373 -3.86 11.83 27.67
N PRO A 374 -5.05 12.41 27.41
CA PRO A 374 -5.18 13.49 26.41
C PRO A 374 -4.34 14.73 26.70
N ASN A 375 -4.03 14.97 27.98
CA ASN A 375 -3.21 16.10 28.43
C ASN A 375 -1.72 15.92 28.06
N GLU A 376 -1.29 14.70 27.79
CA GLU A 376 0.09 14.38 27.38
C GLU A 376 0.27 14.53 25.86
N ILE A 377 -0.82 14.67 25.11
CA ILE A 377 -0.78 14.85 23.66
C ILE A 377 -0.52 16.33 23.34
N SER A 378 0.72 16.68 23.03
CA SER A 378 1.14 18.04 22.65
C SER A 378 0.82 18.40 21.20
N GLY A 379 -0.40 18.08 20.74
CA GLY A 379 -0.86 18.34 19.36
C GLY A 379 -0.38 17.35 18.30
N ASN A 380 0.53 16.44 18.65
CA ASN A 380 0.99 15.34 17.81
C ASN A 380 0.51 14.00 18.40
N TYR A 381 -0.23 13.25 17.59
CA TYR A 381 -0.88 11.99 17.98
C TYR A 381 -0.08 10.75 17.56
N ALA A 382 1.17 10.90 17.12
CA ALA A 382 1.99 9.79 16.66
C ALA A 382 2.11 8.69 17.73
N ASP A 383 2.61 9.01 18.93
CA ASP A 383 2.78 8.00 19.99
C ASP A 383 1.43 7.39 20.45
N ALA A 384 0.37 8.22 20.51
CA ALA A 384 -0.98 7.74 20.76
C ALA A 384 -1.44 6.70 19.72
N CYS A 385 -1.09 6.92 18.45
CA CYS A 385 -1.35 5.96 17.37
C CYS A 385 -0.61 4.64 17.61
N PHE A 386 0.70 4.68 17.87
CA PHE A 386 1.48 3.47 18.18
C PHE A 386 0.89 2.70 19.39
N GLN A 387 0.49 3.42 20.43
CA GLN A 387 -0.11 2.83 21.62
C GLN A 387 -1.45 2.12 21.33
N VAL A 388 -2.27 2.64 20.41
CA VAL A 388 -3.50 1.94 19.97
C VAL A 388 -3.17 0.57 19.38
N TYR A 389 -2.14 0.46 18.54
CA TYR A 389 -1.73 -0.83 17.96
C TYR A 389 -1.27 -1.80 19.05
N ASP A 390 -0.40 -1.35 19.95
CA ASP A 390 0.16 -2.19 21.00
C ASP A 390 -0.94 -2.75 21.90
N ARG A 391 -1.87 -1.90 22.34
CA ARG A 391 -2.98 -2.32 23.20
C ARG A 391 -3.95 -3.27 22.47
N LEU A 392 -4.21 -3.07 21.18
CA LEU A 392 -5.02 -4.01 20.40
C LEU A 392 -4.33 -5.35 20.19
N ILE A 393 -3.02 -5.36 19.96
CA ILE A 393 -2.20 -6.57 19.87
C ILE A 393 -2.26 -7.36 21.19
N ASP A 394 -2.15 -6.67 22.32
CA ASP A 394 -2.25 -7.27 23.65
C ASP A 394 -3.64 -7.87 23.87
N MET A 395 -4.70 -7.10 23.60
CA MET A 395 -6.08 -7.57 23.72
C MET A 395 -6.34 -8.83 22.88
N PHE A 396 -5.92 -8.86 21.61
CA PHE A 396 -6.08 -10.08 20.81
C PHE A 396 -5.20 -11.23 21.31
N SER A 397 -4.04 -10.95 21.90
CA SER A 397 -3.23 -12.00 22.53
C SER A 397 -3.94 -12.60 23.76
N GLU A 398 -4.61 -11.78 24.57
CA GLU A 398 -5.45 -12.23 25.68
C GLU A 398 -6.66 -13.03 25.18
N VAL A 399 -7.39 -12.53 24.18
CA VAL A 399 -8.51 -13.25 23.55
C VAL A 399 -8.06 -14.60 23.01
N ASN A 400 -6.95 -14.65 22.27
CA ASN A 400 -6.42 -15.89 21.71
C ASN A 400 -6.01 -16.89 22.79
N SER A 401 -5.41 -16.41 23.88
CA SER A 401 -5.04 -17.25 25.02
C SER A 401 -6.27 -17.82 25.71
N LEU A 402 -7.31 -17.00 25.90
CA LEU A 402 -8.59 -17.43 26.44
C LEU A 402 -9.27 -18.48 25.56
N LEU A 403 -9.38 -18.23 24.25
CA LEU A 403 -9.95 -19.19 23.32
C LEU A 403 -9.19 -20.51 23.30
N SER A 404 -7.85 -20.45 23.39
CA SER A 404 -7.00 -21.64 23.49
C SER A 404 -7.26 -22.42 24.78
N SER A 405 -7.46 -21.72 25.90
CA SER A 405 -7.74 -22.38 27.20
C SER A 405 -9.05 -23.16 27.22
N PHE A 406 -10.01 -22.84 26.36
CA PHE A 406 -11.26 -23.60 26.26
C PHE A 406 -11.06 -24.99 25.63
N TYR A 407 -9.95 -25.23 24.93
CA TYR A 407 -9.60 -26.57 24.45
C TYR A 407 -8.92 -27.44 25.52
N GLU A 408 -8.28 -26.82 26.52
CA GLU A 408 -7.52 -27.53 27.56
C GLU A 408 -8.39 -28.01 28.74
N LEU A 409 -9.70 -27.76 28.69
CA LEU A 409 -10.68 -28.13 29.73
C LEU A 409 -11.44 -29.45 29.44
N GLU A 410 -11.00 -30.23 28.45
CA GLU A 410 -11.35 -31.65 28.28
C GLU A 410 -10.33 -32.55 29.00
#